data_AF-A0A1H5VS92-F1
#
_entry.id   AF-A0A1H5VS92-F1
#
_cell.length_a   1.000
_cell.length_b   1.000
_cell.length_c   1.000
_cell.angle_alpha   90.00
_cell.angle_beta   90.00
_cell.angle_gamma   90.00
#
_symmetry.space_group_name_H-M   'P 1'
#
loop_
_entity.id
_entity.type
_entity.pdbx_description
1 polymer ?
#
loop_
_entity_poly.entity_id
_entity_poly.type
_entity_poly.pdbx_seq_one_letter_code
_entity_poly.pdbx_strand_id
1 'polypeptide(L)'
;MKCRYCQTTFAIDYDEEDAAMDKSRIELQMQREKFEHQDKIRKDAKKSRLIACFTLLIVIFVIVAAYIINSKEEQKNQEDSASFEESKAASITYVSDFSEIPDAQFDEMQNLAMDAAQKGIDINTISGLTADTPELCASYLLTAKEGNGNRLVFVYKDTWHKNSDSIETYVFYYIKNLQLLSDGTVKYNVYVQNENSSFIWNNNFIDGEKSFDLCYTKAISSNADFNVKEK
;
A
#
# COMPACT_ATOMS: atom_id res chain seq x y z
N MET A 1 82.31 1.74 7.77
CA MET A 1 83.08 0.48 7.90
C MET A 1 84.58 0.82 7.90
N LYS A 2 85.42 0.20 8.74
CA LYS A 2 86.89 0.43 8.71
C LYS A 2 87.59 -0.62 7.84
N CYS A 3 88.48 -0.19 6.95
CA CYS A 3 89.30 -1.11 6.16
C CYS A 3 90.32 -1.81 7.07
N ARG A 4 90.38 -3.14 7.00
CA ARG A 4 91.18 -3.99 7.90
C ARG A 4 92.69 -3.89 7.68
N TYR A 5 93.15 -3.24 6.60
CA TYR A 5 94.56 -3.16 6.22
C TYR A 5 95.23 -1.81 6.50
N CYS A 6 94.50 -0.69 6.41
CA CYS A 6 95.08 0.65 6.58
C CYS A 6 94.47 1.47 7.72
N GLN A 7 93.50 0.91 8.46
CA GLN A 7 92.78 1.58 9.55
C GLN A 7 92.09 2.91 9.20
N THR A 8 92.06 3.31 7.92
CA THR A 8 91.33 4.51 7.49
C THR A 8 89.82 4.27 7.62
N THR A 9 89.14 5.26 8.20
CA THR A 9 87.70 5.23 8.40
C THR A 9 87.05 5.84 7.16
N PHE A 10 86.39 5.02 6.34
CA PHE A 10 85.58 5.53 5.24
C PHE A 10 84.25 6.02 5.83
N ALA A 11 84.08 7.34 5.85
CA ALA A 11 82.76 7.96 5.97
C ALA A 11 82.14 7.92 4.57
N ILE A 12 81.06 7.14 4.43
CA ILE A 12 80.20 7.22 3.25
C ILE A 12 79.32 8.43 3.54
N ASP A 13 79.64 9.58 2.94
CA ASP A 13 78.75 10.73 2.96
C ASP A 13 77.57 10.39 2.05
N TYR A 14 76.42 10.09 2.68
CA TYR A 14 75.16 10.03 1.98
C TYR A 14 74.83 11.45 1.51
N ASP A 15 74.76 11.66 0.21
CA ASP A 15 74.33 12.94 -0.32
C ASP A 15 72.80 13.10 -0.22
N GLU A 16 72.31 14.34 -0.39
CA GLU A 16 70.87 14.64 -0.30
C GLU A 16 70.04 13.89 -1.36
N GLU A 17 70.67 13.41 -2.44
CA GLU A 17 70.03 12.71 -3.55
C GLU A 17 69.66 11.27 -3.16
N ASP A 18 70.54 10.57 -2.43
CA ASP A 18 70.27 9.26 -1.86
C ASP A 18 69.14 9.30 -0.81
N ALA A 19 69.11 10.33 0.03
CA ALA A 19 68.03 10.53 1.01
C ALA A 19 66.68 10.84 0.34
N ALA A 20 66.69 11.55 -0.79
CA ALA A 20 65.51 11.85 -1.58
C ALA A 20 64.96 10.59 -2.29
N MET A 21 65.84 9.73 -2.82
CA MET A 21 65.43 8.45 -3.40
C MET A 21 64.76 7.53 -2.39
N ASP A 22 65.31 7.39 -1.18
CA ASP A 22 64.69 6.59 -0.12
C ASP A 22 63.33 7.16 0.32
N LYS A 23 63.20 8.48 0.44
CA LYS A 23 61.92 9.13 0.73
C LYS A 23 60.87 8.87 -0.35
N SER A 24 61.26 8.99 -1.63
CA SER A 24 60.36 8.73 -2.76
C SER A 24 59.90 7.27 -2.81
N ARG A 25 60.80 6.33 -2.45
CA ARG A 25 60.52 4.91 -2.42
C ARG A 25 59.56 4.54 -1.28
N ILE A 26 59.76 5.12 -0.11
CA ILE A 26 58.88 4.95 1.06
C ILE A 26 57.50 5.54 0.77
N GLU A 27 57.44 6.70 0.11
CA GLU A 27 56.17 7.34 -0.26
C GLU A 27 55.40 6.52 -1.31
N LEU A 28 56.09 5.97 -2.31
CA LEU A 28 55.51 5.04 -3.29
C LEU A 28 54.99 3.75 -2.64
N GLN A 29 55.71 3.21 -1.66
CA GLN A 29 55.25 2.03 -0.91
C GLN A 29 53.98 2.36 -0.09
N MET A 30 53.96 3.49 0.63
CA MET A 30 52.75 3.92 1.35
C MET A 30 51.56 4.17 0.43
N GLN A 31 51.77 4.75 -0.76
CA GLN A 31 50.69 4.94 -1.73
C GLN A 31 50.16 3.62 -2.26
N ARG A 32 51.05 2.65 -2.52
CA ARG A 32 50.66 1.31 -2.97
C ARG A 32 49.86 0.57 -1.90
N GLU A 33 50.30 0.60 -0.65
CA GLU A 33 49.58 -0.01 0.47
C GLU A 33 48.21 0.65 0.70
N LYS A 34 48.13 1.99 0.59
CA LYS A 34 46.85 2.71 0.66
C LYS A 34 45.90 2.29 -0.46
N PHE A 35 46.40 2.12 -1.69
CA PHE A 35 45.58 1.70 -2.82
C PHE A 35 45.09 0.26 -2.67
N GLU A 36 45.96 -0.67 -2.24
CA GLU A 36 45.59 -2.05 -1.97
C GLU A 36 44.58 -2.16 -0.81
N HIS A 37 44.74 -1.36 0.24
CA HIS A 37 43.79 -1.30 1.36
C HIS A 37 42.44 -0.73 0.93
N GLN A 38 42.40 0.30 0.09
CA GLN A 38 41.14 0.84 -0.45
C GLN A 38 40.43 -0.14 -1.39
N ASP A 39 41.16 -0.85 -2.25
CA ASP A 39 40.57 -1.84 -3.15
C ASP A 39 40.02 -3.05 -2.37
N LYS A 40 40.69 -3.46 -1.29
CA LYS A 40 40.20 -4.49 -0.36
C LYS A 40 38.90 -4.05 0.34
N ILE A 41 38.86 -2.85 0.91
CA ILE A 41 37.64 -2.29 1.50
C ILE A 41 36.50 -2.23 0.47
N ARG A 42 36.78 -1.81 -0.77
CA ARG A 42 35.76 -1.70 -1.83
C ARG A 42 35.21 -3.06 -2.25
N LYS A 43 36.06 -4.10 -2.31
CA LYS A 43 35.65 -5.48 -2.60
C LYS A 43 34.81 -6.07 -1.46
N ASP A 44 35.19 -5.81 -0.21
CA ASP A 44 34.44 -6.29 0.96
C ASP A 44 33.10 -5.56 1.12
N ALA A 45 33.04 -4.25 0.83
CA ALA A 45 31.80 -3.48 0.80
C ALA A 45 30.84 -3.94 -0.30
N LYS A 46 31.35 -4.31 -1.49
CA LYS A 46 30.53 -4.88 -2.58
C LYS A 46 29.95 -6.25 -2.19
N LYS A 47 30.75 -7.12 -1.56
CA LYS A 47 30.28 -8.43 -1.06
C LYS A 47 29.22 -8.27 0.03
N SER A 48 29.44 -7.34 0.98
CA SER A 48 28.49 -7.03 2.05
C SER A 48 27.15 -6.50 1.51
N ARG A 49 27.17 -5.60 0.52
CA ARG A 49 25.94 -5.12 -0.14
C ARG A 49 25.19 -6.22 -0.88
N LEU A 50 25.91 -7.14 -1.54
CA LEU A 50 25.29 -8.25 -2.26
C LEU A 50 24.61 -9.22 -1.29
N ILE A 51 25.24 -9.53 -0.16
CA ILE A 51 24.66 -10.37 0.90
C ILE A 51 23.42 -9.70 1.51
N ALA A 52 23.48 -8.39 1.80
CA ALA A 52 22.34 -7.64 2.35
C ALA A 52 21.14 -7.59 1.39
N CYS A 53 21.38 -7.46 0.08
CA CYS A 53 20.30 -7.53 -0.90
C CYS A 53 19.69 -8.94 -0.98
N PHE A 54 20.51 -9.99 -0.92
CA PHE A 54 20.02 -11.37 -0.92
C PHE A 54 19.19 -11.69 0.33
N THR A 55 19.60 -11.25 1.52
CA THR A 55 18.81 -11.46 2.74
C THR A 55 17.49 -10.70 2.69
N LEU A 56 17.47 -9.47 2.18
CA LEU A 56 16.25 -8.69 2.01
C LEU A 56 15.27 -9.34 1.02
N LEU A 57 15.77 -9.89 -0.09
CA LEU A 57 14.94 -10.63 -1.04
C LEU A 57 14.35 -11.91 -0.44
N ILE A 58 15.10 -12.64 0.39
CA ILE A 58 14.58 -13.82 1.10
C ILE A 58 13.48 -13.42 2.08
N VAL A 59 13.65 -12.34 2.84
CA VAL A 59 12.63 -11.85 3.78
C VAL A 59 11.36 -11.45 3.03
N ILE A 60 11.48 -10.73 1.91
CA ILE A 60 10.32 -10.38 1.06
C ILE A 60 9.63 -11.66 0.55
N PHE A 61 10.40 -12.65 0.09
CA PHE A 61 9.84 -13.91 -0.40
C PHE A 61 9.07 -14.66 0.69
N VAL A 62 9.59 -14.68 1.92
CA VAL A 62 8.91 -15.30 3.07
C VAL A 62 7.61 -14.55 3.41
N ILE A 63 7.62 -13.22 3.39
CA ILE A 63 6.42 -12.40 3.63
C ILE A 63 5.37 -12.65 2.55
N VAL A 64 5.76 -12.68 1.27
CA VAL A 64 4.86 -12.97 0.16
C VAL A 64 4.32 -14.39 0.23
N ALA A 65 5.15 -15.38 0.56
CA ALA A 65 4.71 -16.76 0.73
C ALA A 65 3.72 -16.90 1.90
N ALA A 66 3.97 -16.23 3.03
CA ALA A 66 3.06 -16.20 4.17
C ALA A 66 1.72 -15.56 3.79
N TYR A 67 1.75 -14.45 3.05
CA TYR A 67 0.53 -13.80 2.55
C TYR A 67 -0.27 -14.71 1.61
N ILE A 68 0.40 -15.42 0.70
CA ILE A 68 -0.25 -16.37 -0.22
C ILE A 68 -0.86 -17.55 0.55
N ILE A 69 -0.16 -18.10 1.54
CA ILE A 69 -0.68 -19.19 2.37
C ILE A 69 -1.92 -18.73 3.15
N ASN A 70 -1.86 -17.55 3.78
CA ASN A 70 -2.99 -17.00 4.54
C ASN A 70 -4.21 -16.76 3.62
N SER A 71 -4.00 -16.22 2.42
CA SER A 71 -5.08 -16.00 1.45
C SER A 71 -5.73 -17.30 0.96
N LYS A 72 -4.96 -18.40 0.86
CA LYS A 72 -5.49 -19.73 0.51
C LYS A 72 -6.20 -20.41 1.67
N GLU A 73 -5.76 -20.18 2.90
CA GLU A 73 -6.40 -20.72 4.11
C GLU A 73 -7.76 -20.03 4.35
N GLU A 74 -7.88 -18.73 4.05
CA GLU A 74 -9.17 -18.02 4.01
C GLU A 74 -10.11 -18.59 2.94
N GLN A 75 -9.62 -18.89 1.73
CA GLN A 75 -10.44 -19.55 0.69
C GLN A 75 -10.85 -20.97 1.07
N LYS A 76 -9.96 -21.76 1.69
CA LYS A 76 -10.25 -23.12 2.10
C LYS A 76 -11.22 -23.18 3.29
N ASN A 77 -11.11 -22.27 4.26
CA ASN A 77 -12.10 -22.17 5.33
C ASN A 77 -13.48 -21.71 4.81
N GLN A 78 -13.53 -21.03 3.68
CA GLN A 78 -14.77 -20.69 2.97
C GLN A 78 -15.35 -21.89 2.19
N GLU A 79 -14.50 -22.77 1.62
CA GLU A 79 -14.93 -24.01 0.93
C GLU A 79 -15.28 -25.17 1.89
N ASP A 80 -14.57 -25.34 3.01
CA ASP A 80 -14.84 -26.43 3.98
C ASP A 80 -16.12 -26.15 4.81
N SER A 81 -16.58 -24.88 4.85
CA SER A 81 -17.92 -24.53 5.35
C SER A 81 -19.06 -24.81 4.36
N ALA A 82 -18.74 -25.29 3.14
CA ALA A 82 -19.69 -25.69 2.11
C ALA A 82 -19.89 -27.22 2.02
N SER A 83 -19.72 -27.95 3.13
CA SER A 83 -20.28 -29.30 3.26
C SER A 83 -21.43 -29.30 4.27
N PHE A 84 -22.55 -28.72 3.86
CA PHE A 84 -23.83 -28.93 4.52
C PHE A 84 -24.75 -29.67 3.56
N GLU A 85 -25.36 -30.74 4.07
CA GLU A 85 -26.24 -31.65 3.36
C GLU A 85 -27.25 -30.91 2.47
N GLU A 86 -27.51 -31.52 1.32
CA GLU A 86 -28.49 -31.14 0.31
C GLU A 86 -29.91 -31.10 0.92
N SER A 87 -30.21 -30.01 1.64
CA SER A 87 -31.50 -29.72 2.24
C SER A 87 -32.22 -28.70 1.35
N LYS A 88 -33.06 -29.23 0.44
CA LYS A 88 -34.22 -28.57 -0.18
C LYS A 88 -34.00 -27.09 -0.54
N ALA A 89 -33.44 -26.84 -1.73
CA ALA A 89 -33.15 -25.54 -2.33
C ALA A 89 -34.07 -24.39 -1.85
N ALA A 90 -33.61 -23.65 -0.85
CA ALA A 90 -34.11 -22.31 -0.59
C ALA A 90 -33.69 -21.44 -1.79
N SER A 91 -34.65 -20.87 -2.51
CA SER A 91 -34.38 -19.97 -3.63
C SER A 91 -33.69 -18.72 -3.10
N ILE A 92 -32.36 -18.64 -3.21
CA ILE A 92 -31.62 -17.41 -2.95
C ILE A 92 -32.04 -16.41 -4.02
N THR A 93 -32.63 -15.29 -3.59
CA THR A 93 -33.03 -14.18 -4.46
C THR A 93 -32.13 -12.98 -4.15
N TYR A 94 -31.83 -12.14 -5.12
CA TYR A 94 -31.03 -10.92 -4.90
C TYR A 94 -31.93 -9.71 -4.67
N VAL A 95 -31.47 -8.79 -3.82
CA VAL A 95 -32.26 -7.62 -3.40
C VAL A 95 -32.51 -6.69 -4.57
N SER A 96 -33.76 -6.54 -4.99
CA SER A 96 -34.15 -5.80 -6.19
C SER A 96 -34.75 -4.42 -5.90
N ASP A 97 -35.12 -4.16 -4.65
CA ASP A 97 -35.67 -2.89 -4.20
C ASP A 97 -35.23 -2.61 -2.75
N PHE A 98 -35.12 -1.33 -2.39
CA PHE A 98 -34.83 -0.90 -1.02
C PHE A 98 -35.89 -1.39 -0.02
N SER A 99 -37.14 -1.55 -0.46
CA SER A 99 -38.23 -2.06 0.38
C SER A 99 -38.00 -3.49 0.90
N GLU A 100 -37.11 -4.25 0.26
CA GLU A 100 -36.71 -5.60 0.67
C GLU A 100 -35.60 -5.60 1.73
N ILE A 101 -34.96 -4.46 1.98
CA ILE A 101 -33.92 -4.32 3.01
C ILE A 101 -34.59 -3.84 4.31
N PRO A 102 -34.57 -4.63 5.39
CA PRO A 102 -35.10 -4.17 6.67
C PRO A 102 -34.31 -2.98 7.22
N ASP A 103 -34.99 -1.99 7.79
CA ASP A 103 -34.38 -0.75 8.32
C ASP A 103 -33.17 -1.02 9.23
N ALA A 104 -33.29 -1.98 10.15
CA ALA A 104 -32.18 -2.33 11.06
C ALA A 104 -30.92 -2.83 10.34
N GLN A 105 -31.09 -3.55 9.23
CA GLN A 105 -29.96 -4.04 8.42
C GLN A 105 -29.42 -2.94 7.50
N PHE A 106 -30.29 -2.05 7.01
CA PHE A 106 -29.85 -0.85 6.32
C PHE A 106 -28.99 0.04 7.22
N ASP A 107 -29.42 0.28 8.46
CA ASP A 107 -28.68 1.06 9.45
C ASP A 107 -27.34 0.40 9.79
N GLU A 108 -27.30 -0.94 9.94
CA GLU A 108 -26.05 -1.67 10.13
C GLU A 108 -25.09 -1.48 8.95
N MET A 109 -25.59 -1.63 7.72
CA MET A 109 -24.81 -1.42 6.50
C MET A 109 -24.31 0.03 6.38
N GLN A 110 -25.13 1.01 6.73
CA GLN A 110 -24.75 2.42 6.75
C GLN A 110 -23.67 2.69 7.79
N ASN A 111 -23.79 2.13 9.00
CA ASN A 111 -22.79 2.25 10.05
C ASN A 111 -21.46 1.62 9.65
N LEU A 112 -21.48 0.46 8.98
CA LEU A 112 -20.28 -0.15 8.41
C LEU A 112 -19.61 0.76 7.38
N ALA A 113 -20.39 1.39 6.50
CA ALA A 113 -19.86 2.32 5.52
C ALA A 113 -19.32 3.61 6.15
N MET A 114 -19.96 4.13 7.20
CA MET A 114 -19.50 5.30 7.95
C MET A 114 -18.18 5.01 8.69
N ASP A 115 -18.07 3.86 9.36
CA ASP A 115 -16.83 3.45 10.02
C ASP A 115 -15.69 3.28 9.01
N ALA A 116 -15.97 2.73 7.82
CA ALA A 116 -15.01 2.67 6.72
C ALA A 116 -14.61 4.07 6.24
N ALA A 117 -15.54 5.01 6.13
CA ALA A 117 -15.26 6.40 5.75
C ALA A 117 -14.34 7.10 6.76
N GLN A 118 -14.64 6.98 8.05
CA GLN A 118 -13.82 7.55 9.12
C GLN A 118 -12.42 6.92 9.17
N LYS A 119 -12.32 5.58 9.07
CA LYS A 119 -11.03 4.89 9.02
C LYS A 119 -10.23 5.24 7.77
N GLY A 120 -10.89 5.46 6.64
CA GLY A 120 -10.27 5.99 5.42
C GLY A 120 -9.59 7.33 5.69
N ILE A 121 -10.25 8.24 6.40
CA ILE A 121 -9.66 9.51 6.83
C ILE A 121 -8.43 9.29 7.73
N ASP A 122 -8.53 8.42 8.73
CA ASP A 122 -7.45 8.16 9.69
C ASP A 122 -6.20 7.54 9.02
N ILE A 123 -6.40 6.60 8.09
CA ILE A 123 -5.33 5.98 7.29
C ILE A 123 -4.66 7.04 6.39
N ASN A 124 -5.38 8.08 6.00
CA ASN A 124 -4.94 9.16 5.13
C ASN A 124 -4.46 10.42 5.87
N THR A 125 -4.03 10.29 7.13
CA THR A 125 -3.46 11.40 7.91
C THR A 125 -2.09 11.83 7.36
N ILE A 126 -2.16 12.57 6.26
CA ILE A 126 -1.03 13.23 5.63
C ILE A 126 -0.69 14.46 6.47
N SER A 127 0.59 14.62 6.78
CA SER A 127 1.06 15.67 7.68
C SER A 127 0.50 17.06 7.32
N GLY A 128 -0.10 17.71 8.31
CA GLY A 128 -0.66 19.05 8.16
C GLY A 128 -2.03 19.12 7.47
N LEU A 129 -2.72 17.99 7.31
CA LEU A 129 -4.14 17.94 6.98
C LEU A 129 -4.95 17.39 8.14
N THR A 130 -6.13 17.96 8.32
CA THR A 130 -7.17 17.41 9.19
C THR A 130 -8.45 17.28 8.39
N ALA A 131 -9.25 16.25 8.63
CA ALA A 131 -10.56 16.10 8.02
C ALA A 131 -11.66 16.16 9.08
N ASP A 132 -12.81 16.70 8.68
CA ASP A 132 -14.03 16.66 9.47
C ASP A 132 -14.66 15.25 9.46
N THR A 133 -15.70 15.05 10.26
CA THR A 133 -16.51 13.84 10.18
C THR A 133 -17.24 13.76 8.83
N PRO A 134 -17.18 12.62 8.11
CA PRO A 134 -17.91 12.41 6.88
C PRO A 134 -19.42 12.68 7.02
N GLU A 135 -20.01 13.36 6.05
CA GLU A 135 -21.45 13.59 5.97
C GLU A 135 -22.08 12.72 4.87
N LEU A 136 -23.10 11.91 5.21
CA LEU A 136 -23.80 11.11 4.21
C LEU A 136 -24.57 12.03 3.25
N CYS A 137 -24.23 11.98 1.98
CA CYS A 137 -24.90 12.75 0.93
C CYS A 137 -26.01 11.95 0.25
N ALA A 138 -25.76 10.67 -0.02
CA ALA A 138 -26.67 9.85 -0.79
C ALA A 138 -26.45 8.34 -0.54
N SER A 139 -27.50 7.56 -0.80
CA SER A 139 -27.47 6.10 -0.81
C SER A 139 -28.19 5.56 -2.03
N TYR A 140 -27.62 4.54 -2.68
CA TYR A 140 -28.16 3.96 -3.91
C TYR A 140 -28.11 2.44 -3.87
N LEU A 141 -29.21 1.79 -4.29
CA LEU A 141 -29.24 0.36 -4.55
C LEU A 141 -29.05 0.17 -6.06
N LEU A 142 -27.93 -0.42 -6.43
CA LEU A 142 -27.61 -0.77 -7.80
C LEU A 142 -27.90 -2.27 -7.98
N THR A 143 -29.04 -2.59 -8.61
CA THR A 143 -29.49 -3.95 -8.91
C THR A 143 -28.99 -4.48 -10.27
N ALA A 144 -28.11 -5.47 -10.25
CA ALA A 144 -27.66 -6.10 -11.49
C ALA A 144 -28.82 -6.85 -12.14
N LYS A 145 -28.85 -6.84 -13.48
CA LYS A 145 -29.88 -7.53 -14.26
C LYS A 145 -29.81 -9.06 -14.07
N GLU A 146 -28.60 -9.60 -13.87
CA GLU A 146 -28.33 -11.02 -13.65
C GLU A 146 -27.18 -11.20 -12.65
N GLY A 147 -27.23 -12.24 -11.83
CA GLY A 147 -26.12 -12.66 -10.97
C GLY A 147 -25.98 -11.93 -9.62
N ASN A 148 -24.77 -11.97 -9.06
CA ASN A 148 -24.44 -11.47 -7.72
C ASN A 148 -24.03 -9.98 -7.67
N GLY A 149 -24.39 -9.20 -8.69
CA GLY A 149 -23.88 -7.85 -8.87
C GLY A 149 -24.58 -6.76 -8.04
N ASN A 150 -25.55 -7.09 -7.20
CA ASN A 150 -26.32 -6.08 -6.46
C ASN A 150 -25.43 -5.39 -5.42
N ARG A 151 -25.46 -4.06 -5.41
CA ARG A 151 -24.64 -3.23 -4.54
C ARG A 151 -25.48 -2.18 -3.83
N LEU A 152 -25.26 -2.01 -2.55
CA LEU A 152 -25.72 -0.85 -1.79
C LEU A 152 -24.55 0.11 -1.65
N VAL A 153 -24.68 1.28 -2.26
CA VAL A 153 -23.67 2.33 -2.34
C VAL A 153 -24.04 3.44 -1.37
N PHE A 154 -23.08 3.92 -0.60
CA PHE A 154 -23.16 5.10 0.24
C PHE A 154 -22.15 6.13 -0.26
N VAL A 155 -22.58 7.37 -0.42
CA VAL A 155 -21.72 8.48 -0.84
C VAL A 155 -21.61 9.47 0.31
N TYR A 156 -20.39 9.71 0.76
CA TYR A 156 -20.06 10.66 1.81
C TYR A 156 -19.34 11.89 1.22
N LYS A 157 -19.57 13.03 1.85
CA LYS A 157 -18.79 14.25 1.65
C LYS A 157 -17.82 14.39 2.82
N ASP A 158 -16.56 14.51 2.47
CA ASP A 158 -15.47 14.75 3.40
C ASP A 158 -14.96 16.18 3.21
N THR A 159 -14.69 16.86 4.30
CA THR A 159 -14.10 18.21 4.25
C THR A 159 -12.71 18.16 4.84
N TRP A 160 -11.72 18.54 4.04
CA TRP A 160 -10.30 18.54 4.41
C TRP A 160 -9.81 19.96 4.60
N HIS A 161 -9.04 20.17 5.67
CA HIS A 161 -8.54 21.48 6.09
C HIS A 161 -7.01 21.51 6.11
N LYS A 162 -6.44 22.57 5.55
CA LYS A 162 -5.01 22.90 5.63
C LYS A 162 -4.82 24.39 5.84
N ASN A 163 -4.27 24.77 6.99
CA ASN A 163 -4.14 26.17 7.39
C ASN A 163 -5.51 26.88 7.37
N SER A 164 -5.68 27.90 6.51
CA SER A 164 -6.94 28.64 6.31
C SER A 164 -7.80 28.10 5.17
N ASP A 165 -7.31 27.12 4.41
CA ASP A 165 -7.97 26.63 3.21
C ASP A 165 -8.69 25.32 3.52
N SER A 166 -9.87 25.16 2.93
CA SER A 166 -10.65 23.93 2.98
C SER A 166 -10.96 23.44 1.57
N ILE A 167 -11.08 22.13 1.42
CA ILE A 167 -11.59 21.50 0.20
C ILE A 167 -12.61 20.44 0.57
N GLU A 168 -13.69 20.39 -0.19
CA GLU A 168 -14.68 19.33 -0.10
C GLU A 168 -14.32 18.24 -1.11
N THR A 169 -14.39 16.99 -0.67
CA THR A 169 -14.26 15.81 -1.52
C THR A 169 -15.42 14.86 -1.30
N TYR A 170 -15.63 13.99 -2.29
CA TYR A 170 -16.71 13.03 -2.27
C TYR A 170 -16.14 11.63 -2.43
N VAL A 171 -16.55 10.73 -1.54
CA VAL A 171 -16.11 9.35 -1.51
C VAL A 171 -17.32 8.44 -1.49
N PHE A 172 -17.24 7.29 -2.15
CA PHE A 172 -18.25 6.27 -2.09
C PHE A 172 -17.72 4.94 -1.56
N TYR A 173 -18.58 4.26 -0.84
CA TYR A 173 -18.37 2.96 -0.25
C TYR A 173 -19.51 2.06 -0.66
N TYR A 174 -19.26 0.77 -0.91
CA TYR A 174 -20.36 -0.12 -1.23
C TYR A 174 -20.21 -1.51 -0.64
N ILE A 175 -21.38 -2.09 -0.39
CA ILE A 175 -21.57 -3.47 0.04
C ILE A 175 -22.13 -4.23 -1.15
N LYS A 176 -21.60 -5.42 -1.42
CA LYS A 176 -21.94 -6.22 -2.61
C LYS A 176 -22.59 -7.54 -2.25
N ASN A 177 -23.22 -8.16 -3.25
CA ASN A 177 -23.89 -9.46 -3.17
C ASN A 177 -25.07 -9.45 -2.18
N LEU A 178 -25.91 -8.40 -2.19
CA LEU A 178 -27.09 -8.36 -1.34
C LEU A 178 -28.09 -9.44 -1.75
N GLN A 179 -28.32 -10.41 -0.87
CA GLN A 179 -29.18 -11.58 -1.06
C GLN A 179 -30.32 -11.56 -0.07
N LEU A 180 -31.56 -11.60 -0.57
CA LEU A 180 -32.75 -11.78 0.25
C LEU A 180 -32.96 -13.27 0.55
N LEU A 181 -33.02 -13.60 1.85
CA LEU A 181 -33.28 -14.94 2.34
C LEU A 181 -34.79 -15.16 2.54
N SER A 182 -35.19 -16.43 2.66
CA SER A 182 -36.60 -16.80 2.82
C SER A 182 -37.25 -16.30 4.10
N ASP A 183 -36.46 -15.91 5.10
CA ASP A 183 -36.92 -15.33 6.36
C ASP A 183 -37.03 -13.79 6.32
N GLY A 184 -36.75 -13.17 5.16
CA GLY A 184 -36.77 -11.71 4.98
C GLY A 184 -35.49 -11.00 5.40
N THR A 185 -34.45 -11.74 5.80
CA THR A 185 -33.13 -11.14 6.10
C THR A 185 -32.30 -10.94 4.84
N VAL A 186 -31.40 -9.96 4.87
CA VAL A 186 -30.48 -9.66 3.77
C VAL A 186 -29.08 -10.11 4.16
N LYS A 187 -28.57 -11.09 3.42
CA LYS A 187 -27.17 -11.51 3.52
C LYS A 187 -26.33 -10.66 2.56
N TYR A 188 -25.15 -10.23 3.03
CA TYR A 188 -24.20 -9.45 2.24
C TYR A 188 -22.76 -9.74 2.66
N ASN A 189 -21.79 -9.21 1.91
CA ASN A 189 -20.39 -9.27 2.33
C ASN A 189 -20.11 -8.21 3.40
N VAL A 190 -19.63 -8.65 4.56
CA VAL A 190 -19.38 -7.78 5.72
C VAL A 190 -18.28 -6.73 5.47
N TYR A 191 -17.42 -6.95 4.48
CA TYR A 191 -16.40 -5.98 4.07
C TYR A 191 -16.97 -4.93 3.11
N VAL A 192 -16.72 -3.65 3.44
CA VAL A 192 -17.09 -2.49 2.63
C VAL A 192 -15.97 -2.18 1.63
N GLN A 193 -16.29 -2.16 0.34
CA GLN A 193 -15.31 -1.84 -0.70
C GLN A 193 -15.21 -0.33 -0.91
N ASN A 194 -13.99 0.15 -1.15
CA ASN A 194 -13.65 1.52 -1.52
C ASN A 194 -13.10 1.52 -2.96
N GLU A 195 -13.67 2.33 -3.84
CA GLU A 195 -13.27 2.47 -5.25
C GLU A 195 -12.94 3.94 -5.62
N ASN A 196 -12.65 4.78 -4.62
CA ASN A 196 -12.41 6.20 -4.84
C ASN A 196 -11.07 6.47 -5.51
N SER A 197 -11.05 7.45 -6.42
CA SER A 197 -9.78 7.97 -6.94
C SER A 197 -9.16 8.92 -5.93
N SER A 198 -7.97 9.40 -6.25
CA SER A 198 -7.22 10.35 -5.45
C SER A 198 -6.64 11.46 -6.30
N PHE A 199 -6.36 12.60 -5.69
CA PHE A 199 -5.73 13.73 -6.35
C PHE A 199 -4.82 14.52 -5.41
N ILE A 200 -4.00 15.42 -5.97
CA ILE A 200 -3.10 16.27 -5.19
C ILE A 200 -3.77 17.64 -4.91
N TRP A 201 -3.79 18.05 -3.65
CA TRP A 201 -4.16 19.38 -3.18
C TRP A 201 -3.06 19.93 -2.25
N ASN A 202 -2.52 21.11 -2.54
CA ASN A 202 -1.48 21.76 -1.74
C ASN A 202 -0.28 20.83 -1.39
N ASN A 203 0.19 20.05 -2.38
CA ASN A 203 1.24 19.02 -2.26
C ASN A 203 0.91 17.81 -1.36
N ASN A 204 -0.34 17.67 -0.94
CA ASN A 204 -0.82 16.51 -0.22
C ASN A 204 -1.73 15.69 -1.12
N PHE A 205 -1.70 14.38 -0.92
CA PHE A 205 -2.64 13.45 -1.54
C PHE A 205 -3.99 13.57 -0.84
N ILE A 206 -5.08 13.49 -1.57
CA ILE A 206 -6.44 13.52 -1.04
C ILE A 206 -7.21 12.41 -1.74
N ASP A 207 -7.88 11.59 -0.95
CA ASP A 207 -8.79 10.57 -1.46
C ASP A 207 -10.18 11.17 -1.69
N GLY A 208 -10.80 10.74 -2.78
CA GLY A 208 -12.11 11.20 -3.24
C GLY A 208 -12.07 12.05 -4.50
N GLU A 209 -13.25 12.37 -4.99
CA GLU A 209 -13.45 13.23 -6.14
C GLU A 209 -13.70 14.68 -5.72
N LYS A 210 -13.37 15.62 -6.61
CA LYS A 210 -13.52 17.06 -6.38
C LYS A 210 -14.97 17.56 -6.47
N SER A 211 -15.90 16.74 -6.96
CA SER A 211 -17.31 17.08 -7.02
C SER A 211 -18.19 15.83 -6.91
N PHE A 212 -19.41 16.03 -6.41
CA PHE A 212 -20.40 14.98 -6.28
C PHE A 212 -20.72 14.35 -7.65
N ASP A 213 -20.87 15.16 -8.70
CA ASP A 213 -21.19 14.67 -10.04
C ASP A 213 -20.10 13.74 -10.60
N LEU A 214 -18.82 14.05 -10.35
CA LEU A 214 -17.70 13.19 -10.74
C LEU A 214 -17.70 11.87 -9.96
N CYS A 215 -17.92 11.95 -8.65
CA CYS A 215 -18.07 10.78 -7.78
C CYS A 215 -19.23 9.90 -8.24
N TYR A 216 -20.41 10.49 -8.46
CA TYR A 216 -21.60 9.83 -8.95
C TYR A 216 -21.34 9.16 -10.31
N THR A 217 -20.74 9.91 -11.25
CA THR A 217 -20.48 9.39 -12.60
C THR A 217 -19.57 8.15 -12.54
N LYS A 218 -18.51 8.20 -11.74
CA LYS A 218 -17.59 7.07 -11.56
C LYS A 218 -18.22 5.91 -10.79
N ALA A 219 -18.85 6.19 -9.65
CA ALA A 219 -19.43 5.16 -8.79
C ALA A 219 -20.62 4.44 -9.44
N ILE A 220 -21.51 5.21 -10.07
CA ILE A 220 -22.87 4.76 -10.40
C ILE A 220 -23.05 4.64 -11.90
N SER A 221 -22.62 5.63 -12.70
CA SER A 221 -22.89 5.62 -14.15
C SER A 221 -21.86 4.85 -15.00
N SER A 222 -20.64 4.65 -14.49
CA SER A 222 -19.57 3.98 -15.25
C SER A 222 -19.67 2.45 -15.23
N ASN A 223 -20.50 1.90 -14.34
CA ASN A 223 -20.81 0.47 -14.29
C ASN A 223 -21.91 0.17 -15.33
N ALA A 224 -21.50 -0.18 -16.55
CA ALA A 224 -22.33 -0.24 -17.76
C ALA A 224 -23.52 -1.25 -17.74
N ASP A 225 -23.64 -2.10 -16.72
CA ASP A 225 -24.85 -2.92 -16.52
C ASP A 225 -26.04 -2.10 -15.98
N PHE A 226 -25.80 -0.85 -15.58
CA PHE A 226 -26.75 0.09 -14.98
C PHE A 226 -27.08 1.26 -15.91
N ASN A 227 -27.26 1.00 -17.20
CA ASN A 227 -27.77 2.01 -18.12
C ASN A 227 -29.19 2.42 -17.72
N VAL A 228 -29.30 3.50 -16.93
CA VAL A 228 -30.54 4.22 -16.72
C VAL A 228 -30.97 4.74 -18.09
N LYS A 229 -32.02 4.13 -18.65
CA LYS A 229 -32.72 4.74 -19.77
C LYS A 229 -33.42 5.98 -19.24
N GLU A 230 -32.95 7.15 -19.66
CA GLU A 230 -33.71 8.39 -19.53
C GLU A 230 -35.12 8.18 -20.09
N LYS A 231 -36.13 8.58 -19.32
CA LYS A 231 -37.54 8.58 -19.72
C LYS A 231 -37.87 9.86 -20.48
#